data_AF-A0A238UCL4-F1
#
_entry.id   AF-A0A238UCL4-F1
#
_cell.length_a   1.000
_cell.length_b   1.000
_cell.length_c   1.000
_cell.angle_alpha   90.00
_cell.angle_beta   90.00
_cell.angle_gamma   90.00
#
_symmetry.space_group_name_H-M   'P 1'
#
loop_
_entity.id
_entity.type
_entity.pdbx_description
1 polymer ?
#
loop_
_entity_poly.entity_id
_entity_poly.type
_entity_poly.pdbx_seq_one_letter_code
_entity_poly.pdbx_strand_id
1 'polypeptide(L)'
;MKSIKSLLIIVAFAFGSLLYATNTNPEAKKMKSVVSQEVQKLLKNPNFLVDKDMQVTVRLTINKKNEIVVLSVNSNRKSYEIEDFIKSRLNYKKLSEIVEAKVYTLPVRMVSVI
;
A
#
# COMPACT_ATOMS: atom_id res chain seq x y z
N MET A 1 -12.35 -23.64 -59.81
CA MET A 1 -13.14 -22.44 -59.49
C MET A 1 -13.05 -22.19 -58.00
N LYS A 2 -12.61 -20.98 -57.63
CA LYS A 2 -12.29 -20.55 -56.27
C LYS A 2 -13.58 -20.38 -55.45
N SER A 3 -13.57 -20.78 -54.19
CA SER A 3 -14.37 -20.12 -53.13
C SER A 3 -14.03 -20.65 -51.74
N ILE A 4 -12.81 -20.35 -51.27
CA ILE A 4 -12.61 -20.21 -49.82
C ILE A 4 -13.36 -18.94 -49.44
N LYS A 5 -14.55 -19.11 -48.87
CA LYS A 5 -15.32 -18.01 -48.28
C LYS A 5 -14.61 -17.62 -46.98
N SER A 6 -13.77 -16.59 -47.07
CA SER A 6 -13.10 -15.98 -45.92
C SER A 6 -14.14 -15.46 -44.95
N LEU A 7 -14.19 -16.01 -43.74
CA LEU A 7 -14.92 -15.41 -42.65
C LEU A 7 -14.07 -15.50 -41.38
N LEU A 8 -13.90 -14.33 -40.77
CA LEU A 8 -13.87 -14.06 -39.33
C LEU A 8 -12.57 -13.45 -38.76
N ILE A 9 -12.72 -12.14 -38.53
CA ILE A 9 -12.44 -11.39 -37.31
C ILE A 9 -10.95 -11.19 -36.99
N ILE A 10 -10.46 -10.02 -37.40
CA ILE A 10 -9.30 -9.37 -36.82
C ILE A 10 -9.68 -8.97 -35.39
N VAL A 11 -9.26 -9.75 -34.40
CA VAL A 11 -9.33 -9.34 -33.00
C VAL A 11 -8.19 -8.37 -32.75
N ALA A 12 -8.46 -7.07 -32.89
CA ALA A 12 -7.58 -6.03 -32.41
C ALA A 12 -7.72 -5.92 -30.87
N PHE A 13 -7.00 -6.76 -30.13
CA PHE A 13 -6.73 -6.48 -28.71
C PHE A 13 -5.72 -5.33 -28.65
N ALA A 14 -6.23 -4.09 -28.63
CA ALA A 14 -5.44 -2.97 -28.15
C ALA A 14 -5.21 -3.20 -26.64
N PHE A 15 -4.09 -3.83 -26.29
CA PHE A 15 -3.59 -3.81 -24.92
C PHE A 15 -3.23 -2.36 -24.59
N GLY A 16 -4.18 -1.65 -23.99
CA GLY A 16 -3.92 -0.36 -23.38
C GLY A 16 -2.81 -0.54 -22.35
N SER A 17 -1.67 0.12 -22.58
CA SER A 17 -0.60 0.18 -21.60
C SER A 17 -1.18 0.81 -20.31
N LEU A 18 -1.21 0.03 -19.23
CA LEU A 18 -1.40 0.56 -17.89
C LEU A 18 -0.19 1.44 -17.58
N LEU A 19 -0.31 2.73 -17.88
CA LEU A 19 0.68 3.73 -17.48
C LEU A 19 0.60 3.87 -15.96
N TYR A 20 1.43 3.11 -15.26
CA TYR A 20 1.73 3.39 -13.86
C TYR A 20 2.43 4.74 -13.79
N ALA A 21 1.73 5.76 -13.29
CA ALA A 21 2.32 7.06 -13.02
C ALA A 21 3.38 6.93 -11.91
N THR A 22 4.63 6.68 -12.29
CA THR A 22 5.77 6.82 -11.38
C THR A 22 6.10 8.30 -11.29
N ASN A 23 5.59 8.98 -10.25
CA ASN A 23 6.05 10.33 -9.94
C ASN A 23 7.55 10.27 -9.56
N THR A 24 8.43 10.72 -10.45
CA THR A 24 9.90 10.64 -10.36
C THR A 24 10.52 11.77 -9.52
N ASN A 25 9.75 12.45 -8.66
CA ASN A 25 10.31 13.50 -7.79
C ASN A 25 11.21 12.87 -6.69
N PRO A 26 12.52 13.18 -6.65
CA PRO A 26 13.45 12.66 -5.64
C PRO A 26 13.04 13.00 -4.20
N GLU A 27 12.47 14.18 -3.99
CA GLU A 27 12.00 14.64 -2.69
C GLU A 27 10.78 13.83 -2.23
N ALA A 28 9.83 13.59 -3.14
CA ALA A 28 8.70 12.71 -2.88
C ALA A 28 9.14 11.27 -2.58
N LYS A 29 10.22 10.78 -3.22
CA LYS A 29 10.80 9.46 -2.94
C LYS A 29 11.45 9.41 -1.55
N LYS A 30 12.21 10.45 -1.17
CA LYS A 30 12.82 10.57 0.16
C LYS A 30 11.77 10.66 1.27
N MET A 31 10.74 11.49 1.09
CA MET A 31 9.64 11.58 2.05
C MET A 31 8.85 10.28 2.17
N LYS A 32 8.59 9.61 1.04
CA LYS A 32 7.99 8.28 1.04
C LYS A 32 8.86 7.28 1.81
N SER A 33 10.19 7.41 1.77
CA SER A 33 11.08 6.56 2.56
C SER A 33 11.02 6.85 4.06
N VAL A 34 10.96 8.11 4.51
CA VAL A 34 10.89 8.43 5.95
C VAL A 34 9.60 7.87 6.57
N VAL A 35 8.45 8.16 5.96
CA VAL A 35 7.16 7.66 6.46
C VAL A 35 7.15 6.12 6.45
N SER A 36 7.65 5.49 5.38
CA SER A 36 7.71 4.03 5.30
C SER A 36 8.64 3.40 6.34
N GLN A 37 9.79 4.03 6.63
CA GLN A 37 10.75 3.54 7.62
C GLN A 37 10.19 3.65 9.05
N GLU A 38 9.58 4.78 9.40
CA GLU A 38 8.95 4.97 10.70
C GLU A 38 7.77 4.00 10.89
N VAL A 39 6.90 3.86 9.88
CA VAL A 39 5.82 2.87 9.91
C VAL A 39 6.36 1.45 10.08
N GLN A 40 7.42 1.08 9.37
CA GLN A 40 8.05 -0.23 9.52
C GLN A 40 8.56 -0.45 10.95
N LYS A 41 9.21 0.55 11.57
CA LYS A 41 9.68 0.46 12.96
C LYS A 41 8.53 0.28 13.93
N LEU A 42 7.46 1.07 13.78
CA LEU A 42 6.29 1.05 14.67
C LEU A 42 5.53 -0.28 14.59
N LEU A 43 5.48 -0.92 13.42
CA LEU A 43 4.78 -2.19 13.20
C LEU A 43 5.60 -3.44 13.57
N LYS A 44 6.82 -3.29 14.11
CA LYS A 44 7.61 -4.45 14.57
C LYS A 44 6.96 -5.14 15.77
N ASN A 45 7.20 -6.45 15.86
CA ASN A 45 6.84 -7.32 16.99
C ASN A 45 5.33 -7.30 17.30
N PRO A 46 4.49 -7.81 16.38
CA PRO A 46 3.07 -8.01 16.68
C PRO A 46 2.90 -8.97 17.87
N ASN A 47 1.86 -8.75 18.65
CA ASN A 47 1.48 -9.56 19.81
C ASN A 47 0.52 -10.72 19.45
N PHE A 48 0.42 -11.05 18.16
CA PHE A 48 -0.42 -12.12 17.63
C PHE A 48 0.34 -12.91 16.56
N LEU A 49 -0.12 -14.13 16.29
CA LEU A 49 0.48 -15.00 15.29
C LEU A 49 0.01 -14.62 13.89
N VAL A 50 0.96 -14.53 12.97
CA VAL A 50 0.69 -14.46 11.54
C VAL A 50 0.87 -15.87 10.99
N ASP A 51 -0.23 -16.49 10.57
CA ASP A 51 -0.29 -17.88 10.11
C ASP A 51 0.19 -18.05 8.66
N LYS A 52 0.02 -17.01 7.85
CA LYS A 52 0.43 -16.95 6.45
C LYS A 52 0.82 -15.53 6.08
N ASP A 53 1.75 -15.43 5.15
CA ASP A 53 2.10 -14.15 4.53
C ASP A 53 0.85 -13.45 3.99
N MET A 54 0.72 -12.16 4.29
CA MET A 54 -0.34 -11.34 3.73
C MET A 54 0.10 -9.91 3.47
N GLN A 55 -0.59 -9.30 2.51
CA GLN A 55 -0.42 -7.90 2.17
C GLN A 55 -1.58 -7.09 2.71
N VAL A 56 -1.23 -6.00 3.40
CA VAL A 56 -2.16 -5.04 3.97
C VAL A 56 -1.84 -3.67 3.37
N THR A 57 -2.83 -3.03 2.77
CA THR A 57 -2.70 -1.65 2.30
C THR A 57 -3.16 -0.70 3.39
N VAL A 58 -2.23 0.08 3.92
CA VAL A 58 -2.52 1.12 4.92
C VAL A 58 -2.56 2.47 4.23
N ARG A 59 -3.70 3.17 4.33
CA ARG A 59 -3.81 4.58 3.93
C ARG A 59 -3.74 5.43 5.19
N LEU A 60 -2.85 6.41 5.20
CA LEU A 60 -2.66 7.30 6.33
C LEU A 60 -2.38 8.74 5.86
N THR A 61 -2.54 9.70 6.76
CA THR A 61 -2.13 11.08 6.58
C THR A 61 -1.34 11.56 7.80
N ILE A 62 -0.64 12.68 7.68
CA ILE A 62 0.07 13.32 8.79
C ILE A 62 -0.69 14.59 9.18
N ASN A 63 -1.08 14.68 10.45
CA ASN A 63 -1.83 15.83 10.97
C ASN A 63 -0.91 17.04 11.23
N LYS A 64 -1.50 18.18 11.62
CA LYS A 64 -0.76 19.42 11.91
C LYS A 64 0.23 19.32 13.08
N LYS A 65 0.16 18.25 13.90
CA LYS A 65 1.07 17.97 15.02
C LYS A 65 2.22 17.03 14.61
N ASN A 66 2.37 16.76 13.31
CA ASN A 66 3.31 15.77 12.76
C ASN A 66 3.03 14.33 13.24
N GLU A 67 1.76 14.01 13.51
CA GLU A 67 1.35 12.68 13.96
C GLU A 67 0.65 11.91 12.84
N ILE A 68 0.88 10.59 12.80
CA ILE A 68 0.21 9.68 11.88
C ILE A 68 -1.27 9.55 12.24
N VAL A 69 -2.14 9.62 11.22
CA VAL A 69 -3.57 9.32 11.32
C VAL A 69 -3.92 8.30 10.25
N VAL A 70 -4.29 7.09 10.68
CA VAL A 70 -4.72 5.99 9.81
C VAL A 70 -6.13 6.27 9.29
N LEU A 71 -6.27 6.30 7.97
CA LEU A 71 -7.54 6.52 7.27
C LEU A 71 -8.24 5.20 6.96
N SER A 72 -7.49 4.18 6.54
CA SER A 72 -8.04 2.84 6.27
C SER A 72 -6.95 1.77 6.32
N VAL A 73 -7.35 0.56 6.71
CA VAL A 73 -6.53 -0.65 6.65
C VAL A 73 -7.29 -1.65 5.79
N ASN A 74 -6.74 -1.97 4.61
CA ASN A 74 -7.35 -2.91 3.67
C ASN A 74 -6.48 -4.14 3.53
N SER A 75 -7.02 -5.31 3.85
CA SER A 75 -6.34 -6.59 3.71
C SER A 75 -7.12 -7.53 2.80
N ASN A 76 -6.40 -8.44 2.14
CA ASN A 76 -7.02 -9.51 1.34
C ASN A 76 -7.75 -10.57 2.20
N ARG A 77 -7.56 -10.54 3.52
CA ARG A 77 -8.26 -11.36 4.51
C ARG A 77 -8.80 -10.45 5.60
N LYS A 78 -10.08 -10.57 5.94
CA LYS A 78 -10.65 -9.84 7.09
C LYS A 78 -10.04 -10.41 8.37
N SER A 79 -9.24 -9.61 9.06
CA SER A 79 -8.82 -9.88 10.43
C SER A 79 -8.86 -8.57 11.20
N TYR A 80 -9.86 -8.46 12.09
CA TYR A 80 -10.04 -7.32 12.97
C TYR A 80 -8.79 -7.05 13.82
N GLU A 81 -8.09 -8.12 14.23
CA GLU A 81 -6.85 -8.05 15.01
C GLU A 81 -5.75 -7.29 14.27
N ILE A 82 -5.64 -7.43 12.95
CA ILE A 82 -4.64 -6.74 12.14
C ILE A 82 -4.96 -5.25 12.01
N GLU A 83 -6.24 -4.94 11.80
CA GLU A 83 -6.68 -3.55 11.74
C GLU A 83 -6.45 -2.83 13.07
N ASP A 84 -6.82 -3.48 14.18
CA ASP A 84 -6.64 -2.94 15.53
C ASP A 84 -5.15 -2.80 15.88
N PHE A 85 -4.32 -3.79 15.54
CA PHE A 85 -2.87 -3.70 15.69
C PHE A 85 -2.30 -2.51 14.91
N ILE A 86 -2.62 -2.38 13.61
CA ILE A 86 -2.08 -1.28 12.80
C ILE A 86 -2.51 0.07 13.37
N LYS A 87 -3.79 0.22 13.74
CA LYS A 87 -4.30 1.47 14.31
C LYS A 87 -3.65 1.79 15.66
N SER A 88 -3.55 0.82 16.57
CA SER A 88 -2.96 1.02 17.91
C SER A 88 -1.46 1.35 17.85
N ARG A 89 -0.74 0.81 16.86
CA ARG A 89 0.70 1.08 16.68
C ARG A 89 0.98 2.39 15.97
N LEU A 90 0.11 2.84 15.07
CA LEU A 90 0.37 4.00 14.21
C LEU A 90 -0.34 5.28 14.65
N ASN A 91 -1.62 5.21 15.04
CA ASN A 91 -2.39 6.42 15.30
C ASN A 91 -1.74 7.29 16.38
N TYR A 92 -1.64 8.58 16.08
CA TYR A 92 -1.09 9.62 16.94
C TYR A 92 0.40 9.46 17.28
N LYS A 93 1.14 8.59 16.58
CA LYS A 93 2.61 8.55 16.68
C LYS A 93 3.23 9.68 15.88
N LYS A 94 4.15 10.41 16.51
CA LYS A 94 4.90 11.50 15.87
C LYS A 94 6.00 10.95 14.97
N LEU A 95 6.14 11.54 13.79
CA LEU A 95 7.29 11.28 12.92
C LEU A 95 8.51 12.07 13.42
N SER A 96 9.70 11.52 13.16
CA SER A 96 10.98 12.16 13.48
C SER A 96 11.30 13.36 12.60
N GLU A 97 10.78 13.38 11.38
CA GLU A 97 10.94 14.48 10.43
C GLU A 97 9.59 15.07 10.07
N ILE A 98 9.57 16.36 9.75
CA ILE A 98 8.39 17.03 9.21
C ILE A 98 8.23 16.60 7.75
N VAL A 99 7.05 16.10 7.40
CA VAL A 99 6.71 15.69 6.05
C VAL A 99 5.45 16.42 5.58
N GLU A 100 5.25 16.48 4.26
CA GLU A 100 4.03 17.03 3.67
C GLU A 100 2.78 16.32 4.20
N ALA A 101 1.77 17.12 4.53
CA ALA A 101 0.43 16.66 4.83
C ALA A 101 -0.28 16.21 3.54
N LYS A 102 -0.08 14.94 3.17
CA LYS A 102 -0.78 14.26 2.08
C LYS A 102 -1.19 12.85 2.50
N VAL A 103 -2.02 12.22 1.68
CA VAL A 103 -2.38 10.82 1.88
C VAL A 103 -1.24 9.93 1.37
N TYR A 104 -0.71 9.09 2.25
CA TYR A 104 0.26 8.05 1.94
C TYR A 104 -0.48 6.70 1.84
N THR A 105 -0.21 5.96 0.77
CA THR A 105 -0.67 4.58 0.59
C THR A 105 0.53 3.65 0.69
N LEU A 106 0.60 2.85 1.75
CA LEU A 106 1.74 2.00 2.06
C LEU A 106 1.32 0.52 2.02
N PRO A 107 1.96 -0.31 1.17
CA PRO A 107 1.84 -1.75 1.29
C PRO A 107 2.68 -2.23 2.48
N VAL A 108 2.04 -2.91 3.43
CA VAL A 108 2.66 -3.57 4.57
C VAL A 108 2.58 -5.07 4.34
N ARG A 109 3.72 -5.75 4.40
CA ARG A 109 3.79 -7.22 4.34
C ARG A 109 3.91 -7.77 5.76
N MET A 110 2.92 -8.55 6.16
CA MET A 110 2.98 -9.37 7.37
C MET A 110 3.58 -10.72 6.96
N VAL A 111 4.59 -11.18 7.68
CA VAL A 111 5.32 -12.42 7.37
C VAL A 111 4.91 -13.49 8.36
N SER A 112 4.64 -14.70 7.86
CA SER A 112 4.35 -15.86 8.71
C SER A 112 5.51 -16.15 9.66
N VAL A 113 5.19 -16.49 10.91
CA VAL A 113 6.16 -16.99 11.90
C VAL A 113 5.93 -18.46 12.26
N ILE A 114 5.01 -19.10 11.53
CA ILE A 114 4.71 -20.54 11.58
C ILE A 114 5.32 -21.20 10.35
#